data_AF-A0A2N3EYN1-F1
#
_entry.id   AF-A0A2N3EYN1-F1
#
_cell.length_a   1.000
_cell.length_b   1.000
_cell.length_c   1.000
_cell.angle_alpha   90.00
_cell.angle_beta   90.00
_cell.angle_gamma   90.00
#
_symmetry.space_group_name_H-M   'P 1'
#
loop_
_entity.id
_entity.type
_entity.pdbx_description
1 polymer ?
#
loop_
_entity_poly.entity_id
_entity_poly.type
_entity_poly.pdbx_seq_one_letter_code
_entity_poly.pdbx_strand_id
1 'polypeptide(L)'
;MPDPHLTLGPVRYNPETSSYEALAEITDRGARLAYPVDVPAPMTAAFDYVMRRLRARALHAHRSGHAPLRLRRAEPAICGGFPPALAA
;
A
#
# COMPACT_ATOMS: atom_id res chain seq x y z
N MET A 1 5.30 13.23 17.67
CA MET A 1 4.30 12.46 16.89
C MET A 1 5.03 11.23 16.35
N PRO A 2 4.47 10.02 16.38
CA PRO A 2 5.13 8.88 15.76
C PRO A 2 5.23 9.12 14.24
N ASP A 3 6.38 8.78 13.66
CA ASP A 3 6.57 8.84 12.21
C ASP A 3 5.61 7.86 11.52
N PRO A 4 5.01 8.26 10.38
CA PRO A 4 4.13 7.37 9.63
C PRO A 4 4.90 6.13 9.19
N HIS A 5 4.42 4.95 9.56
CA HIS A 5 5.08 3.70 9.22
C HIS A 5 4.70 3.30 7.79
N LEU A 6 5.71 3.14 6.92
CA LEU A 6 5.52 2.78 5.51
C LEU A 6 6.01 1.37 5.24
N THR A 7 5.12 0.54 4.71
CA THR A 7 5.42 -0.81 4.23
C THR A 7 5.13 -0.89 2.74
N LEU A 8 6.07 -1.42 1.95
CA LEU A 8 5.84 -1.74 0.54
C LEU A 8 5.41 -3.19 0.40
N GLY A 9 4.33 -3.42 -0.34
CA GLY A 9 3.93 -4.74 -0.81
C GLY A 9 4.88 -5.27 -1.90
N PRO A 10 4.52 -6.40 -2.52
CA PRO A 10 5.32 -6.99 -3.59
C PRO A 10 5.47 -6.01 -4.78
N VAL A 11 6.71 -5.81 -5.21
CA VAL A 11 7.04 -4.98 -6.38
C VAL A 11 6.94 -5.83 -7.63
N ARG A 12 6.23 -5.33 -8.65
CA ARG A 12 6.05 -5.98 -9.94
C ARG A 12 6.57 -5.08 -11.04
N TYR A 13 7.11 -5.67 -12.11
CA TYR A 13 7.47 -4.92 -13.31
C TYR A 13 6.34 -5.05 -14.35
N ASN A 14 5.88 -3.93 -14.89
CA ASN A 14 4.93 -3.87 -15.98
C ASN A 14 5.69 -3.53 -17.28
N PRO A 15 5.87 -4.49 -18.21
CA PRO A 15 6.62 -4.26 -19.44
C PRO A 15 5.91 -3.31 -20.41
N GLU A 16 4.57 -3.29 -20.42
CA GLU A 16 3.77 -2.42 -21.30
C GLU A 16 4.01 -0.94 -21.01
N THR A 17 4.20 -0.59 -19.74
CA THR A 17 4.44 0.78 -19.27
C THR A 17 5.90 1.02 -18.88
N SER A 18 6.76 0.01 -19.02
CA SER A 18 8.17 0.03 -18.58
C SER A 18 8.33 0.64 -17.18
N SER A 19 7.53 0.15 -16.23
CA SER A 19 7.40 0.71 -14.90
C SER A 19 7.32 -0.35 -13.82
N TYR A 20 7.89 -0.04 -12.65
CA TYR A 20 7.72 -0.86 -11.45
C TYR A 20 6.51 -0.39 -10.65
N GLU A 21 5.63 -1.30 -10.29
CA GLU A 21 4.39 -1.04 -9.58
C GLU A 21 4.41 -1.73 -8.21
N ALA A 22 3.90 -1.06 -7.19
CA ALA A 22 3.72 -1.62 -5.86
C ALA A 22 2.54 -0.97 -5.13
N LEU A 23 2.01 -1.68 -4.13
CA LEU A 23 1.07 -1.13 -3.18
C LEU A 23 1.82 -0.69 -1.92
N ALA A 24 1.83 0.60 -1.62
CA ALA A 24 2.41 1.14 -0.39
C ALA A 24 1.34 1.30 0.68
N GLU A 25 1.57 0.72 1.86
CA GLU A 25 0.70 0.89 3.02
C GLU A 25 1.37 1.84 4.00
N ILE A 26 0.63 2.87 4.41
CA ILE A 26 1.07 3.85 5.39
C ILE A 26 0.12 3.81 6.57
N THR A 27 0.66 3.52 7.76
CA THR A 27 -0.07 3.63 9.02
C THR A 27 0.24 4.99 9.64
N ASP A 28 -0.77 5.85 9.68
CA ASP A 28 -0.69 7.20 10.27
C ASP A 28 -1.88 7.43 11.20
N ARG A 29 -1.61 7.89 12.44
CA ARG A 29 -2.64 8.18 13.47
C ARG A 29 -3.69 7.07 13.66
N GLY A 30 -3.27 5.81 13.59
CA GLY A 30 -4.16 4.64 13.73
C GLY A 30 -4.96 4.29 12.47
N ALA A 31 -4.85 5.07 11.39
CA ALA A 31 -5.43 4.75 10.10
C ALA A 31 -4.40 4.05 9.20
N ARG A 32 -4.78 2.89 8.64
CA ARG A 32 -4.01 2.21 7.60
C ARG A 32 -4.53 2.63 6.22
N LEU A 33 -3.69 3.30 5.46
CA LEU A 33 -4.01 3.83 4.13
C LEU A 33 -3.11 3.16 3.10
N ALA A 34 -3.70 2.65 2.01
CA ALA A 34 -2.94 2.07 0.91
C ALA A 34 -2.90 3.03 -0.30
N TYR A 35 -1.75 3.09 -0.95
CA TYR A 35 -1.46 3.94 -2.11
C TYR A 35 -0.83 3.07 -3.22
N PRO A 36 -1.50 2.88 -4.37
CA PRO A 36 -0.84 2.32 -5.55
C PRO A 36 0.22 3.33 -6.04
N VAL A 37 1.45 2.85 -6.24
CA VAL A 37 2.56 3.66 -6.72
C VAL A 37 3.29 2.94 -7.84
N ASP A 38 3.60 3.68 -8.89
CA ASP A 38 4.45 3.24 -10.00
C ASP A 38 5.78 4.01 -9.99
N VAL A 39 6.81 3.48 -10.64
CA VAL A 39 8.05 4.19 -10.96
C VAL A 39 8.47 3.79 -12.37
N PRO A 40 8.47 4.71 -13.35
CA PRO A 40 9.02 4.43 -14.68
C PRO A 40 10.54 4.24 -14.56
N ALA A 41 11.00 3.06 -14.97
CA ALA A 41 12.42 2.69 -14.97
C ALA A 41 12.61 1.42 -15.81
N PRO A 42 13.77 1.21 -16.45
CA PRO A 42 14.05 -0.03 -17.17
C PRO A 42 14.09 -1.23 -16.22
N MET A 43 13.80 -2.44 -16.72
CA MET A 43 13.85 -3.69 -15.94
C MET A 43 15.22 -3.98 -15.31
N THR A 44 16.29 -3.40 -15.85
CA THR A 44 17.67 -3.50 -15.35
C THR A 44 17.99 -2.47 -14.26
N ALA A 45 17.04 -1.61 -13.88
CA ALA A 45 17.25 -0.62 -12.84
C ALA A 45 17.60 -1.29 -11.51
N ALA A 46 18.52 -0.69 -10.77
CA ALA A 46 18.93 -1.20 -9.47
C ALA A 46 17.73 -1.25 -8.52
N PHE A 47 17.54 -2.39 -7.85
CA PHE A 47 16.39 -2.60 -6.98
C PHE A 47 16.30 -1.56 -5.86
N ASP A 48 17.43 -1.20 -5.22
CA ASP A 48 17.48 -0.12 -4.23
C ASP A 48 17.02 1.23 -4.77
N TYR A 49 17.34 1.53 -6.03
CA TYR A 49 16.89 2.75 -6.67
C TYR A 49 15.36 2.75 -6.83
N VAL A 50 14.80 1.64 -7.32
CA VAL A 50 13.35 1.46 -7.48
C VAL A 50 12.63 1.58 -6.13
N MET A 51 13.12 0.88 -5.11
CA MET A 51 12.56 0.89 -3.77
C MET A 51 12.54 2.29 -3.14
N ARG A 52 13.65 3.04 -3.24
CA ARG A 52 13.70 4.43 -2.74
C ARG A 52 12.69 5.32 -3.45
N ARG A 53 12.54 5.17 -4.77
CA ARG A 53 11.59 5.97 -5.57
C ARG A 53 10.14 5.63 -5.24
N LEU A 54 9.80 4.36 -5.08
CA LEU A 54 8.46 3.91 -4.67
C LEU A 54 8.09 4.49 -3.28
N ARG A 55 9.00 4.40 -2.31
CA ARG A 55 8.80 4.99 -0.97
C ARG A 55 8.60 6.50 -1.03
N ALA A 56 9.45 7.20 -1.78
CA ALA A 56 9.34 8.64 -1.93
C ALA A 56 8.00 9.06 -2.55
N ARG A 57 7.53 8.33 -3.57
CA ARG A 57 6.26 8.59 -4.26
C ARG A 57 5.06 8.32 -3.34
N ALA A 58 5.10 7.25 -2.55
CA ALA A 58 4.09 6.95 -1.55
C ALA A 58 4.00 8.02 -0.45
N LEU A 59 5.14 8.46 0.09
CA LEU A 59 5.19 9.56 1.07
C LEU A 59 4.74 10.90 0.47
N HIS A 60 5.04 11.13 -0.81
CA HIS A 60 4.55 12.32 -1.51
C HIS A 60 3.03 12.27 -1.66
N ALA A 61 2.47 11.14 -2.11
CA ALA A 61 1.02 10.94 -2.23
C ALA A 61 0.28 11.07 -0.89
N HIS A 62 0.88 10.58 0.20
CA HIS A 62 0.32 10.73 1.54
C HIS A 62 0.27 12.19 2.00
N ARG A 63 1.36 12.94 1.77
CA ARG A 63 1.49 14.35 2.19
C ARG A 63 0.72 15.33 1.30
N SER A 64 0.59 15.05 0.01
CA SER A 64 -0.08 15.94 -0.94
C SER A 64 -1.60 15.99 -0.73
N GLY A 65 -2.16 15.15 0.15
CA GLY A 65 -3.59 15.16 0.45
C GLY A 65 -4.46 14.72 -0.73
N HIS A 66 -3.86 14.26 -1.84
CA HIS A 66 -4.56 13.68 -2.97
C HIS A 66 -5.23 12.37 -2.54
N ALA A 67 -6.46 12.52 -2.08
CA ALA A 67 -7.35 11.49 -1.58
C ALA A 67 -7.87 10.46 -2.60
N PRO A 68 -7.88 10.65 -3.95
CA PRO A 68 -8.60 9.71 -4.82
C PRO A 68 -7.93 8.32 -4.94
N LEU A 69 -6.71 8.15 -4.43
CA LEU A 69 -6.02 6.85 -4.39
C LEU A 69 -5.92 6.24 -2.97
N ARG A 70 -6.61 6.82 -1.98
CA ARG A 70 -6.68 6.24 -0.63
C ARG A 70 -7.62 5.04 -0.65
N LEU A 71 -7.08 3.86 -0.90
CA LEU A 71 -7.80 2.64 -0.60
C LEU A 71 -7.80 2.49 0.92
N ARG A 72 -8.95 2.76 1.55
CA ARG A 72 -9.19 2.28 2.92
C ARG A 72 -9.27 0.77 2.83
N ARG A 73 -8.25 0.09 3.34
CA ARG A 73 -8.32 -1.36 3.52
C ARG A 73 -9.46 -1.61 4.49
N ALA A 74 -10.53 -2.25 4.03
CA ALA A 74 -11.56 -2.74 4.92
C ALA A 74 -10.86 -3.68 5.91
N GLU A 75 -10.91 -3.35 7.21
CA GLU A 75 -10.60 -4.35 8.21
C GLU A 75 -11.57 -5.51 7.98
N PRO A 76 -11.10 -6.77 7.98
CA PRO A 76 -12.03 -7.88 7.94
C PRO A 76 -12.99 -7.68 9.11
N ALA A 77 -14.27 -7.47 8.80
CA ALA A 77 -15.30 -7.51 9.81
C ALA A 77 -15.11 -8.85 10.53
N ILE A 78 -14.81 -8.78 11.81
CA ILE A 78 -14.87 -9.96 12.66
C ILE A 78 -16.37 -10.30 12.66
N CYS A 79 -16.81 -11.16 11.73
CA CYS A 79 -18.14 -11.74 11.80
C CYS A 79 -18.18 -12.51 13.11
N GLY A 80 -18.80 -11.89 14.10
CA GLY A 80 -18.99 -12.44 15.42
C GLY A 80 -19.65 -13.82 15.33
N GLY A 81 -19.15 -14.70 16.18
CA GLY A 81 -19.75 -15.95 16.65
C GLY A 81 -20.90 -16.54 15.84
N PHE A 82 -20.63 -17.66 15.18
CA PHE A 82 -21.65 -18.67 14.96
C PHE A 82 -22.16 -19.11 16.35
N PRO A 83 -23.45 -18.95 16.73
CA PRO A 83 -23.94 -19.58 17.93
C PRO A 83 -23.93 -21.11 17.70
N PRO A 84 -23.51 -21.94 18.69
CA PRO A 84 -23.70 -23.37 18.58
C PRO A 84 -25.21 -23.63 18.48
N ALA A 85 -25.61 -24.36 17.44
CA ALA A 85 -26.98 -24.76 17.22
C ALA A 85 -27.52 -25.47 18.47
N LEU A 86 -28.68 -25.00 18.94
CA LEU A 86 -29.48 -25.64 19.97
C LEU A 86 -29.84 -27.05 19.48
N ALA A 87 -29.11 -28.06 19.97
CA ALA A 87 -29.51 -29.45 19.84
C ALA A 87 -30.64 -29.70 20.83
N ALA A 88 -31.86 -29.83 20.30
CA ALA A 88 -33.02 -30.37 20.98
C ALA A 88 -32.98 -31.91 20.94
#